data_AF-A0A9Q4FG52-F1
#
_entry.id   AF-A0A9Q4FG52-F1
#
_cell.length_a   1.000
_cell.length_b   1.000
_cell.length_c   1.000
_cell.angle_alpha   90.00
_cell.angle_beta   90.00
_cell.angle_gamma   90.00
#
_symmetry.space_group_name_H-M   'P 1'
#
loop_
_entity.id
_entity.type
_entity.pdbx_description
1 polymer ?
#
loop_
_entity_poly.entity_id
_entity_poly.type
_entity_poly.pdbx_seq_one_letter_code
_entity_poly.pdbx_strand_id
1 'polypeptide(L)'
;VVVCDGFVGNVLLKSSEGLATMIAARIDSLFNRNLLSRAIGALALPLLKRLQTDLAPARHNGASLLGLRGVVVKSHGSASVSGFQSAIYRAMTEASENLPQRLNSQLETRFRDDQG
;
A
#
# COMPACT_ATOMS: atom_id res chain seq x y z
N VAL A 1 8.57 8.22 6.69
CA VAL A 1 7.98 7.21 7.58
C VAL A 1 7.05 7.95 8.52
N VAL A 2 5.78 7.52 8.64
CA VAL A 2 4.83 8.07 9.61
C VAL A 2 4.62 6.99 10.68
N VAL A 3 4.75 7.36 11.95
CA VAL A 3 4.59 6.45 13.08
C VAL A 3 3.27 6.78 13.78
N CYS A 4 2.43 5.77 13.99
CA CYS A 4 1.16 5.89 14.68
C CYS A 4 0.84 4.59 15.42
N ASP A 5 -0.07 4.67 16.39
CA ASP A 5 -0.65 3.48 17.01
C ASP A 5 -1.41 2.63 15.98
N GLY A 6 -1.44 1.30 16.18
CA GLY A 6 -2.08 0.36 15.26
C GLY A 6 -3.57 0.63 15.04
N PHE A 7 -4.29 1.09 16.06
CA PHE A 7 -5.71 1.45 15.92
C PHE A 7 -5.87 2.68 15.02
N VAL A 8 -5.15 3.77 15.34
CA VAL A 8 -5.20 5.03 14.59
C VAL A 8 -4.74 4.82 13.15
N GLY A 9 -3.65 4.09 12.95
CA GLY A 9 -3.12 3.76 11.65
C GLY A 9 -4.10 2.94 10.80
N ASN A 10 -4.78 1.96 11.40
CA ASN A 10 -5.79 1.17 10.69
C ASN A 10 -7.01 2.01 10.30
N VAL A 11 -7.50 2.87 11.20
CA VAL A 11 -8.61 3.80 10.89
C VAL A 11 -8.22 4.74 9.77
N LEU A 12 -7.02 5.34 9.83
CA LEU A 12 -6.51 6.24 8.81
C LEU A 12 -6.39 5.53 7.45
N LEU A 13 -5.73 4.38 7.41
CA LEU A 13 -5.51 3.61 6.19
C LEU A 13 -6.84 3.23 5.52
N LYS A 14 -7.79 2.70 6.30
CA LYS A 14 -9.11 2.30 5.78
C LYS A 14 -9.95 3.49 5.33
N SER A 15 -9.86 4.62 6.02
CA SER A 15 -10.53 5.85 5.60
C SER A 15 -9.96 6.37 4.29
N SER A 16 -8.63 6.34 4.12
CA SER A 16 -7.96 6.74 2.87
C SER A 16 -8.31 5.80 1.70
N GLU A 17 -8.34 4.48 1.92
CA GLU A 17 -8.78 3.50 0.91
C GLU A 17 -10.24 3.74 0.50
N GLY A 18 -11.13 4.00 1.47
CA GLY A 18 -12.53 4.32 1.22
C GLY A 18 -12.71 5.62 0.43
N LEU A 19 -11.98 6.68 0.80
CA LEU A 19 -12.00 7.97 0.11
C LEU A 19 -11.54 7.83 -1.35
N ALA A 20 -10.42 7.13 -1.60
CA ALA A 20 -9.92 6.90 -2.94
C ALA A 20 -10.96 6.16 -3.81
N THR A 21 -11.62 5.15 -3.23
CA THR A 21 -12.69 4.39 -3.90
C THR A 21 -13.90 5.29 -4.21
N MET A 22 -14.29 6.15 -3.27
CA MET A 22 -15.41 7.09 -3.46
C MET A 22 -15.13 8.10 -4.58
N ILE A 23 -13.91 8.65 -4.63
CA ILE A 23 -13.49 9.59 -5.67
C ILE A 23 -13.50 8.90 -7.04
N ALA A 24 -12.94 7.69 -7.14
CA ALA A 24 -12.93 6.93 -8.38
C ALA A 24 -14.35 6.65 -8.89
N ALA A 25 -15.26 6.20 -8.01
CA ALA A 25 -16.66 5.97 -8.35
C ALA A 25 -17.37 7.26 -8.79
N ARG A 26 -17.06 8.39 -8.15
CA ARG A 26 -17.65 9.68 -8.52
C ARG A 26 -17.18 10.13 -9.91
N ILE A 27 -15.89 9.98 -10.21
CA ILE A 27 -15.34 10.31 -11.53
C ILE A 27 -16.02 9.46 -12.62
N ASP A 28 -16.14 8.14 -12.41
CA ASP A 28 -16.78 7.25 -13.38
C ASP A 28 -18.26 7.60 -13.61
N SER A 29 -18.98 7.98 -12.55
CA SER A 29 -20.37 8.42 -12.66
C SER A 29 -20.56 9.69 -13.51
N LEU A 30 -19.57 10.60 -13.52
CA LEU A 30 -19.63 11.85 -14.29
C LEU A 30 -19.47 11.59 -15.78
N PHE A 31 -18.62 10.64 -16.17
CA PHE A 31 -18.40 10.28 -17.57
C PHE A 31 -19.55 9.42 -18.14
N ASN A 32 -20.24 8.65 -17.30
CA ASN A 32 -21.35 7.78 -17.74
C ASN A 32 -22.72 8.46 -17.81
N ARG A 33 -22.84 9.74 -17.41
CA ARG A 33 -24.14 10.45 -17.35
C ARG A 33 -24.82 10.62 -18.70
N ASN A 34 -24.10 11.12 -19.71
CA ASN A 34 -24.66 11.49 -21.03
C ASN A 34 -23.77 10.97 -22.17
N LEU A 35 -24.34 10.78 -23.37
CA LEU A 35 -23.60 10.30 -24.56
C LEU A 35 -22.36 11.17 -24.89
N LEU A 36 -22.47 12.48 -24.72
CA LEU A 36 -21.39 13.44 -24.91
C LEU A 36 -20.27 13.26 -23.87
N SER A 37 -20.65 13.10 -22.59
CA SER A 37 -19.71 12.78 -21.50
C SER A 37 -19.02 11.43 -21.70
N ARG A 38 -19.72 10.44 -22.25
CA ARG A 38 -19.14 9.13 -22.58
C ARG A 38 -18.10 9.23 -23.70
N ALA A 39 -18.35 10.07 -24.72
CA ALA A 39 -17.39 10.33 -25.79
C ALA A 39 -16.13 11.03 -25.25
N ILE A 40 -16.28 12.03 -24.38
CA ILE A 40 -15.16 12.70 -23.70
C ILE A 40 -14.43 11.71 -22.78
N GLY A 41 -15.16 10.87 -22.05
CA GLY A 41 -14.61 9.83 -21.20
C GLY A 41 -13.80 8.79 -21.98
N ALA A 42 -14.21 8.45 -23.21
CA ALA A 42 -13.45 7.57 -24.08
C ALA A 42 -12.11 8.17 -24.51
N LEU A 43 -12.08 9.48 -24.83
CA LEU A 43 -10.85 10.21 -25.11
C LEU A 43 -9.96 10.36 -23.87
N ALA A 44 -10.55 10.53 -22.69
CA ALA A 44 -9.85 10.67 -21.42
C ALA A 44 -9.46 9.32 -20.77
N LEU A 45 -9.95 8.19 -21.30
CA LEU A 45 -9.74 6.85 -20.77
C LEU A 45 -8.27 6.48 -20.49
N PRO A 46 -7.28 6.79 -21.36
CA PRO A 46 -5.87 6.51 -21.04
C PRO A 46 -5.37 7.31 -19.83
N LEU A 47 -5.84 8.54 -19.65
CA LEU A 47 -5.50 9.38 -18.51
C LEU A 47 -6.18 8.87 -17.23
N LEU A 48 -7.46 8.48 -17.32
CA LEU A 48 -8.22 7.89 -16.22
C LEU A 48 -7.62 6.57 -15.75
N LYS A 49 -7.17 5.71 -16.66
CA LYS A 49 -6.47 4.47 -16.32
C LYS A 49 -5.15 4.72 -15.60
N ARG A 50 -4.39 5.75 -16.00
CA ARG A 50 -3.17 6.16 -15.27
C ARG A 50 -3.51 6.64 -13.87
N LEU A 51 -4.48 7.53 -13.75
CA LEU A 51 -4.94 8.04 -12.46
C LEU A 51 -5.41 6.91 -11.54
N GLN A 52 -6.19 5.96 -12.07
CA GLN A 52 -6.66 4.79 -11.33
C GLN A 52 -5.50 3.90 -10.88
N THR A 53 -4.44 3.79 -11.69
CA THR A 53 -3.23 3.03 -11.35
C THR A 53 -2.41 3.72 -10.27
N ASP A 54 -2.31 5.06 -10.30
CA ASP A 54 -1.58 5.86 -9.30
C ASP A 54 -2.32 5.91 -7.96
N LEU A 55 -3.65 5.92 -8.00
CA LEU A 55 -4.51 5.88 -6.81
C LEU A 55 -4.75 4.46 -6.29
N ALA A 56 -4.36 3.41 -7.04
CA ALA A 56 -4.58 2.03 -6.65
C ALA A 56 -3.67 1.66 -5.46
N PRO A 57 -4.24 1.33 -4.28
CA PRO A 57 -3.46 0.86 -3.12
C PRO A 57 -2.73 -0.46 -3.40
N ALA A 58 -3.17 -1.19 -4.44
CA ALA A 58 -2.69 -2.53 -4.79
C ALA A 58 -1.19 -2.60 -5.10
N ARG A 59 -0.54 -1.50 -5.50
CA ARG A 59 0.93 -1.49 -5.74
C ARG A 59 1.75 -1.68 -4.47
N HIS A 60 1.16 -1.47 -3.29
CA HIS A 60 1.82 -1.63 -1.99
C HIS A 60 1.30 -2.83 -1.19
N ASN A 61 0.87 -3.90 -1.87
CA ASN A 61 0.54 -5.14 -1.19
C ASN A 61 1.77 -5.82 -0.58
N GLY A 62 1.55 -6.61 0.48
CA GLY A 62 2.61 -7.25 1.26
C GLY A 62 3.11 -6.34 2.38
N ALA A 63 2.34 -6.26 3.46
CA ALA A 63 2.73 -5.53 4.66
C ALA A 63 3.66 -6.38 5.54
N SER A 64 4.83 -5.85 5.86
CA SER A 64 5.85 -6.50 6.70
C SER A 64 5.46 -6.41 8.18
N LEU A 65 5.47 -7.54 8.88
CA LEU A 65 5.27 -7.59 10.33
C LEU A 65 6.62 -7.44 11.03
N LEU A 66 6.89 -6.23 11.49
CA LEU A 66 8.13 -5.89 12.19
C LEU A 66 8.08 -6.35 13.65
N GLY A 67 9.24 -6.60 14.25
CA GLY A 67 9.38 -7.03 15.65
C GLY A 67 9.35 -8.54 15.87
N LEU A 68 9.21 -9.33 14.81
CA LEU A 68 9.31 -10.79 14.84
C LEU A 68 10.75 -11.26 14.61
N ARG A 69 11.07 -12.50 15.00
CA ARG A 69 12.41 -13.11 14.82
C ARG A 69 12.71 -13.54 13.37
N GLY A 70 11.80 -13.29 12.45
CA GLY A 70 11.91 -13.68 11.05
C GLY A 70 11.07 -12.76 10.15
N VAL A 71 11.26 -12.90 8.84
CA VAL A 71 10.51 -12.14 7.84
C VAL A 71 9.11 -12.72 7.71
N VAL A 72 8.11 -11.92 8.05
CA VAL A 72 6.70 -12.27 7.88
C VAL A 72 6.01 -11.15 7.12
N VAL A 73 5.47 -11.48 5.95
CA VAL A 73 4.77 -10.54 5.07
C VAL A 73 3.33 -10.98 4.92
N LYS A 74 2.39 -10.09 5.24
CA LYS A 74 0.95 -10.34 5.10
C LYS A 74 0.46 -9.75 3.79
N SER A 75 -0.06 -10.61 2.90
CA SER A 75 -0.81 -10.18 1.71
C SER A 75 -2.26 -9.84 2.05
N HIS A 76 -2.85 -8.93 1.30
CA HIS A 76 -4.29 -8.73 1.29
C HIS A 76 -5.02 -9.99 0.75
N GLY A 77 -6.18 -10.33 1.33
CA GLY A 77 -6.90 -11.57 0.99
C GLY A 77 -7.51 -11.57 -0.41
N SER A 78 -7.97 -10.41 -0.90
CA SER A 78 -8.46 -10.22 -2.27
C SER A 78 -7.37 -9.70 -3.22
N ALA A 79 -6.10 -9.99 -2.94
CA ALA A 79 -5.00 -9.56 -3.79
C ALA A 79 -5.08 -10.17 -5.19
N SER A 80 -4.84 -9.34 -6.22
CA SER A 80 -4.61 -9.82 -7.58
C SER A 80 -3.30 -10.61 -7.67
N VAL A 81 -3.10 -11.36 -8.77
CA VAL A 81 -1.84 -12.06 -9.06
C VAL A 81 -0.63 -11.11 -8.95
N SER A 82 -0.74 -9.92 -9.52
CA SER A 82 0.31 -8.88 -9.43
C SER A 82 0.53 -8.40 -8.00
N GLY A 83 -0.53 -8.24 -7.21
CA GLY A 83 -0.44 -7.87 -5.80
C GLY A 83 0.24 -8.96 -4.97
N PHE A 84 -0.05 -10.23 -5.23
CA PHE A 84 0.58 -11.35 -4.54
C PHE A 84 2.06 -11.50 -4.92
N GLN A 85 2.39 -11.33 -6.20
CA GLN A 85 3.76 -11.28 -6.69
C GLN A 85 4.58 -10.19 -5.98
N SER A 86 4.01 -8.98 -5.81
CA SER A 86 4.64 -7.90 -5.05
C SER A 86 4.93 -8.29 -3.60
N ALA A 87 4.02 -9.03 -2.94
CA ALA A 87 4.21 -9.49 -1.57
C ALA A 87 5.33 -10.54 -1.47
N ILE A 88 5.44 -11.45 -2.44
CA ILE A 88 6.56 -12.42 -2.52
C ILE A 88 7.88 -11.68 -2.74
N TYR A 89 7.93 -10.73 -3.67
CA TYR A 89 9.13 -9.95 -3.95
C TYR A 89 9.58 -9.15 -2.72
N ARG A 90 8.63 -8.59 -1.96
CA ARG A 90 8.89 -7.95 -0.67
C ARG A 90 9.54 -8.93 0.31
N ALA A 91 8.94 -10.10 0.51
CA ALA A 91 9.46 -11.11 1.43
C ALA A 91 10.88 -11.58 1.04
N MET A 92 11.12 -11.79 -0.26
CA MET A 92 12.44 -12.13 -0.79
C MET A 92 13.47 -11.04 -0.48
N THR A 93 13.11 -9.77 -0.74
CA THR A 93 13.98 -8.62 -0.48
C THR A 93 14.32 -8.50 1.00
N GLU A 94 13.33 -8.64 1.88
CA GLU A 94 13.55 -8.55 3.33
C GLU A 94 14.40 -9.69 3.87
N ALA A 95 14.25 -10.88 3.29
CA ALA A 95 15.07 -12.05 3.63
C ALA A 95 16.51 -11.89 3.13
N SER A 96 16.71 -11.44 1.89
CA SER A 96 18.06 -11.21 1.34
C SER A 96 18.82 -10.13 2.10
N GLU A 97 18.12 -9.09 2.54
CA GLU A 97 18.70 -8.00 3.33
C GLU A 97 18.88 -8.33 4.81
N ASN A 98 18.47 -9.53 5.28
CA ASN A 98 18.46 -9.91 6.70
C ASN A 98 17.85 -8.81 7.59
N LEU A 99 16.67 -8.30 7.16
CA LEU A 99 16.03 -7.15 7.79
C LEU A 99 15.83 -7.30 9.31
N PRO A 100 15.36 -8.45 9.85
CA PRO A 100 15.18 -8.62 11.29
C PRO A 100 16.47 -8.45 12.08
N GLN A 101 17.58 -9.03 11.59
CA GLN A 101 18.89 -8.93 12.25
C GLN A 101 19.41 -7.50 12.23
N ARG A 102 19.28 -6.80 11.09
CA ARG A 102 19.72 -5.40 10.96
C ARG A 102 18.92 -4.45 11.85
N LEU A 103 17.60 -4.65 11.94
CA LEU A 103 16.76 -3.88 12.85
C LEU A 103 17.16 -4.14 14.31
N ASN A 104 17.36 -5.40 14.69
CA ASN A 104 17.77 -5.73 16.05
C ASN A 104 19.13 -5.10 16.42
N SER A 105 20.14 -5.21 15.55
CA SER A 105 21.46 -4.62 15.82
C SER A 105 21.40 -3.09 15.95
N GLN A 106 20.55 -2.42 15.15
CA GLN A 106 20.39 -0.97 15.25
C GLN A 106 19.65 -0.54 16.53
N LEU A 107 18.62 -1.29 16.93
CA LEU A 107 17.91 -1.05 18.18
C LEU A 107 18.84 -1.25 19.38
N GLU A 108 19.61 -2.33 19.42
CA GLU A 108 20.59 -2.60 20.50
C GLU A 108 21.64 -1.49 20.63
N THR A 109 22.14 -0.98 19.50
CA THR A 109 23.08 0.15 19.49
C THR A 109 22.43 1.39 20.09
N ARG A 110 21.21 1.73 19.63
CA ARG A 110 20.50 2.93 20.10
C ARG A 110 20.07 2.84 21.57
N PHE A 111 19.71 1.66 22.07
CA PHE A 111 19.41 1.47 23.49
C PHE A 111 20.64 1.55 24.40
N ARG A 112 21.85 1.25 23.88
CA ARG A 112 23.11 1.51 24.60
C ARG A 112 23.42 2.99 24.66
N ASP A 113 23.20 3.72 23.57
CA ASP A 113 23.48 5.16 23.49
C ASP A 113 22.54 6.01 24.37
N ASP A 114 21.29 5.57 24.58
CA ASP A 114 20.31 6.26 25.46
C ASP A 114 20.56 6.03 26.97
N GLN A 115 21.44 5.10 27.35
CA GLN A 115 21.74 4.76 28.76
C GLN A 115 23.09 5.30 29.27
N GLY A 116 23.85 6.01 28.43
CA GLY A 116 25.10 6.70 28.81
C GLY A 116 24.93 8.20 28.87
#